data_AF-A0A0F3XZB6-F1
#
_entry.id   AF-A0A0F3XZB6-F1
#
_cell.length_a   1.000
_cell.length_b   1.000
_cell.length_c   1.000
_cell.angle_alpha   90.00
_cell.angle_beta   90.00
_cell.angle_gamma   90.00
#
_symmetry.space_group_name_H-M   'P 1'
#
loop_
_entity.id
_entity.type
_entity.pdbx_description
1 polymer ?
#
loop_
_entity_poly.entity_id
_entity_poly.type
_entity_poly.pdbx_seq_one_letter_code
_entity_poly.pdbx_strand_id
1 'polypeptide(L)'
;MTVDRLKRDLLNKLINARIDLAAYLQLRKAKGYMSVSESEHLRDNLFELCNFMREKAPTLKAKYGESELIALRRAAEVLSIAGVCLMNGRHDCPNFIAVNAEKLENCLTTLSLCIMCLNEHEKLEQH
;
A
#
# COMPACT_ATOMS: atom_id res chain seq x y z
N MET A 1 -13.02 -8.34 -18.25
CA MET A 1 -12.21 -8.90 -17.14
C MET A 1 -13.14 -9.73 -16.26
N THR A 2 -12.78 -10.97 -15.93
CA THR A 2 -13.50 -11.74 -14.90
C THR A 2 -13.12 -11.21 -13.52
N VAL A 3 -14.05 -11.23 -12.57
CA VAL A 3 -13.85 -10.66 -11.23
C VAL A 3 -12.70 -11.35 -10.49
N ASP A 4 -12.44 -12.63 -10.77
CA ASP A 4 -11.36 -13.40 -10.13
C ASP A 4 -9.98 -13.05 -10.72
N ARG A 5 -9.93 -12.47 -11.93
CA ARG A 5 -8.72 -11.82 -12.45
C ARG A 5 -8.49 -10.47 -11.77
N LEU A 6 -9.57 -9.74 -11.47
CA LEU A 6 -9.50 -8.45 -10.78
C LEU A 6 -9.03 -8.60 -9.33
N LYS A 7 -9.51 -9.62 -8.59
CA LYS A 7 -9.02 -9.94 -7.24
C LYS A 7 -7.51 -10.19 -7.25
N ARG A 8 -7.02 -11.06 -8.14
CA ARG A 8 -5.60 -11.39 -8.28
C ARG A 8 -4.74 -10.20 -8.71
N ASP A 9 -5.23 -9.40 -9.66
CA ASP A 9 -4.53 -8.18 -10.10
C ASP A 9 -4.37 -7.18 -8.95
N LEU A 10 -5.44 -6.96 -8.18
CA LEU A 10 -5.40 -6.11 -6.99
C LEU A 10 -4.42 -6.64 -5.94
N LEU A 11 -4.46 -7.95 -5.64
CA LEU A 11 -3.57 -8.56 -4.66
C LEU A 11 -2.10 -8.43 -5.09
N ASN A 12 -1.80 -8.64 -6.38
CA ASN A 12 -0.46 -8.44 -6.93
C ASN A 12 0.01 -6.99 -6.79
N LYS A 13 -0.87 -6.01 -7.09
CA LYS A 13 -0.56 -4.59 -6.92
C LYS A 13 -0.28 -4.24 -5.46
N LEU A 14 -1.06 -4.77 -4.52
CA LEU A 14 -0.82 -4.59 -3.08
C LEU A 14 0.52 -5.20 -2.63
N ILE A 15 0.85 -6.40 -3.14
CA ILE A 15 2.13 -7.06 -2.87
C ILE A 15 3.31 -6.23 -3.39
N ASN A 16 3.22 -5.70 -4.61
CA ASN A 16 4.24 -4.83 -5.19
C ASN A 16 4.40 -3.54 -4.38
N ALA A 17 3.30 -2.87 -4.07
CA ALA A 17 3.33 -1.66 -3.23
C ALA A 17 3.95 -1.91 -1.85
N ARG A 18 3.69 -3.08 -1.24
CA ARG A 18 4.34 -3.49 0.01
C ARG A 18 5.85 -3.67 -0.18
N ILE A 19 6.30 -4.31 -1.26
CA ILE A 19 7.73 -4.52 -1.55
C ILE A 19 8.43 -3.17 -1.75
N ASP A 20 7.84 -2.27 -2.54
CA ASP A 20 8.39 -0.95 -2.80
C ASP A 20 8.49 -0.11 -1.51
N LEU A 21 7.45 -0.16 -0.68
CA LEU A 21 7.43 0.51 0.62
C LEU A 21 8.50 -0.06 1.57
N ALA A 22 8.69 -1.39 1.58
CA ALA A 22 9.72 -2.04 2.39
C ALA A 22 11.14 -1.65 1.94
N ALA A 23 11.39 -1.65 0.62
CA ALA A 23 12.66 -1.24 0.05
C ALA A 23 12.96 0.23 0.38
N TYR A 24 11.98 1.11 0.21
CA TYR A 24 12.09 2.52 0.57
C TYR A 24 12.39 2.69 2.07
N LEU A 25 11.70 1.96 2.94
CA LEU A 25 11.93 2.01 4.39
C LEU A 25 13.34 1.54 4.76
N GLN A 26 13.83 0.46 4.15
CA GLN A 26 15.20 -0.01 4.37
C GLN A 26 16.24 1.04 3.96
N LEU A 27 16.06 1.65 2.79
CA LEU A 27 16.94 2.73 2.31
C LEU A 27 16.89 3.95 3.24
N ARG A 28 15.70 4.38 3.66
CA ARG A 28 15.52 5.46 4.64
C ARG A 28 16.28 5.11 5.92
N LYS A 29 16.09 3.91 6.49
CA LYS A 29 16.75 3.53 7.76
C LYS A 29 18.28 3.53 7.64
N ALA A 30 18.81 3.14 6.47
CA ALA A 30 20.25 3.16 6.22
C ALA A 30 20.83 4.56 5.98
N LYS A 31 20.15 5.40 5.19
CA LYS A 31 20.65 6.74 4.77
C LYS A 31 20.24 7.87 5.72
N GLY A 32 19.17 7.71 6.49
CA GLY A 32 18.52 8.76 7.28
C GLY A 32 17.59 9.68 6.47
N TYR A 33 17.93 9.94 5.21
CA TYR A 33 17.20 10.81 4.28
C TYR A 33 16.90 10.10 2.96
N MET A 34 15.93 10.62 2.21
CA MET A 34 15.57 10.16 0.87
C MET A 34 15.52 11.33 -0.10
N SER A 35 15.73 11.10 -1.40
CA SER A 35 15.49 12.12 -2.41
C SER A 35 14.00 12.43 -2.46
N VAL A 36 13.64 13.71 -2.62
CA VAL A 36 12.25 14.13 -2.84
C VAL A 36 11.66 13.36 -4.02
N SER A 37 12.40 13.22 -5.13
CA SER A 37 11.94 12.47 -6.31
C SER A 37 11.62 11.00 -6.03
N GLU A 38 12.39 10.34 -5.15
CA GLU A 38 12.14 8.94 -4.76
C GLU A 38 10.86 8.84 -3.91
N SER A 39 10.67 9.79 -2.98
CA SER A 39 9.46 9.87 -2.16
C SER A 39 8.22 10.18 -3.01
N GLU A 40 8.34 11.07 -3.99
CA GLU A 40 7.26 11.43 -4.91
C GLU A 40 6.86 10.26 -5.79
N HIS A 41 7.83 9.55 -6.38
CA HIS A 41 7.54 8.38 -7.21
C HIS A 41 6.78 7.30 -6.41
N LEU A 42 7.24 6.97 -5.20
CA LEU A 42 6.56 6.00 -4.35
C LEU A 42 5.16 6.50 -3.95
N ARG A 43 5.05 7.77 -3.54
CA ARG A 43 3.77 8.40 -3.16
C ARG A 43 2.75 8.30 -4.29
N ASP A 44 3.15 8.64 -5.50
CA ASP A 44 2.26 8.66 -6.66
C ASP A 44 1.79 7.24 -6.98
N ASN A 45 2.68 6.24 -6.95
CA ASN A 45 2.32 4.83 -7.09
C ASN A 45 1.30 4.37 -6.02
N LEU A 46 1.48 4.78 -4.75
CA LEU A 46 0.55 4.45 -3.66
C LEU A 46 -0.83 5.09 -3.89
N PHE A 47 -0.88 6.35 -4.34
CA PHE A 47 -2.15 7.04 -4.60
C PHE A 47 -2.86 6.52 -5.86
N GLU A 48 -2.12 6.15 -6.89
CA GLU A 48 -2.69 5.46 -8.05
C GLU A 48 -3.36 4.14 -7.64
N LEU A 49 -2.72 3.37 -6.75
CA LEU A 49 -3.31 2.15 -6.20
C LEU A 49 -4.57 2.43 -5.37
N CYS A 50 -4.56 3.47 -4.52
CA CYS A 50 -5.76 3.91 -3.80
C CYS A 50 -6.91 4.28 -4.76
N ASN A 51 -6.61 5.01 -5.82
CA ASN A 51 -7.59 5.40 -6.83
C ASN A 51 -8.16 4.18 -7.55
N PHE A 52 -7.30 3.23 -7.94
CA PHE A 52 -7.71 1.96 -8.53
C PHE A 52 -8.65 1.17 -7.59
N MET A 53 -8.29 1.05 -6.31
CA MET A 53 -9.12 0.39 -5.30
C MET A 53 -10.49 1.06 -5.16
N ARG A 54 -10.52 2.40 -5.19
CA ARG A 54 -11.77 3.17 -5.08
C ARG A 54 -12.66 3.02 -6.30
N GLU A 55 -12.09 3.04 -7.50
CA GLU A 55 -12.81 2.85 -8.76
C GLU A 55 -13.44 1.45 -8.83
N LYS A 56 -12.68 0.42 -8.41
CA LYS A 56 -13.13 -0.98 -8.46
C LYS A 56 -13.95 -1.39 -7.24
N ALA A 57 -14.05 -0.56 -6.21
CA ALA A 57 -14.77 -0.86 -4.96
C ALA A 57 -16.20 -1.39 -5.16
N PRO A 58 -17.05 -0.87 -6.08
CA PRO A 58 -18.40 -1.40 -6.28
C PRO A 58 -18.39 -2.85 -6.77
N THR A 59 -17.50 -3.18 -7.71
CA THR A 59 -17.35 -4.53 -8.25
C THR A 59 -16.78 -5.49 -7.22
N LEU A 60 -15.87 -5.01 -6.37
CA LEU A 60 -15.26 -5.80 -5.30
C LEU A 60 -16.27 -6.09 -4.17
N LYS A 61 -17.09 -5.11 -3.78
CA LYS A 61 -18.16 -5.27 -2.77
C LYS A 61 -19.18 -6.36 -3.08
N ALA A 62 -19.44 -6.63 -4.36
CA ALA A 62 -20.40 -7.65 -4.76
C ALA A 62 -19.90 -9.09 -4.56
N LYS A 63 -18.58 -9.30 -4.38
CA LYS A 63 -17.95 -10.62 -4.35
C LYS A 63 -17.12 -10.90 -3.10
N TYR A 64 -16.62 -9.88 -2.42
CA TYR A 64 -15.83 -10.04 -1.19
C TYR A 64 -16.73 -10.22 0.03
N GLY A 65 -16.34 -11.12 0.93
CA GLY A 65 -16.95 -11.24 2.24
C GLY A 65 -16.70 -10.00 3.11
N GLU A 66 -17.44 -9.88 4.21
CA GLU A 66 -17.33 -8.74 5.13
C GLU A 66 -15.90 -8.55 5.66
N SER A 67 -15.23 -9.66 6.04
CA SER A 67 -13.84 -9.65 6.52
C SER A 67 -12.86 -9.15 5.46
N GLU A 68 -13.01 -9.59 4.21
CA GLU A 68 -12.12 -9.17 3.11
C GLU A 68 -12.36 -7.70 2.74
N LEU A 69 -13.61 -7.22 2.81
CA LEU A 69 -13.93 -5.81 2.62
C LEU A 69 -13.33 -4.91 3.71
N ILE A 70 -13.31 -5.38 4.96
CA ILE A 70 -12.63 -4.69 6.05
C ILE A 70 -11.13 -4.65 5.78
N ALA A 71 -10.52 -5.76 5.36
CA ALA A 71 -9.10 -5.81 5.02
C ALA A 71 -8.75 -4.88 3.85
N LEU A 72 -9.60 -4.80 2.81
CA LEU A 72 -9.43 -3.89 1.68
C LEU A 72 -9.55 -2.42 2.09
N ARG A 73 -10.54 -2.08 2.93
CA ARG A 73 -10.69 -0.71 3.43
C ARG A 73 -9.47 -0.30 4.24
N ARG A 74 -9.02 -1.17 5.14
CA ARG A 74 -7.84 -0.95 5.97
C ARG A 74 -6.57 -0.83 5.13
N ALA A 75 -6.42 -1.64 4.08
CA ALA A 75 -5.31 -1.50 3.14
C ALA A 75 -5.33 -0.14 2.43
N ALA A 76 -6.48 0.33 1.95
CA ALA A 76 -6.60 1.64 1.30
C ALA A 76 -6.30 2.81 2.26
N GLU A 77 -6.75 2.72 3.50
CA GLU A 77 -6.43 3.69 4.56
C GLU A 77 -4.92 3.75 4.81
N VAL A 78 -4.28 2.58 4.96
CA VAL A 78 -2.84 2.48 5.21
C VAL A 78 -2.00 3.00 4.04
N LEU A 79 -2.38 2.67 2.80
CA LEU A 79 -1.71 3.21 1.61
C LEU A 79 -1.81 4.74 1.56
N SER A 80 -2.97 5.30 1.92
CA SER A 80 -3.17 6.75 2.00
C SER A 80 -2.32 7.39 3.10
N ILE A 81 -2.26 6.77 4.29
CA ILE A 81 -1.41 7.23 5.40
C ILE A 81 0.07 7.18 5.02
N ALA A 82 0.51 6.11 4.35
CA ALA A 82 1.88 5.99 3.85
C ALA A 82 2.19 7.08 2.80
N GLY A 83 1.28 7.30 1.84
CA GLY A 83 1.41 8.38 0.85
C GLY A 83 1.52 9.77 1.50
N VAL A 84 0.68 10.08 2.47
CA VAL A 84 0.74 11.34 3.24
C VAL A 84 2.01 11.43 4.08
N CYS A 85 2.48 10.32 4.65
CA CYS A 85 3.74 10.28 5.40
C CYS A 85 4.93 10.66 4.52
N LEU A 86 4.92 10.26 3.25
CA LEU A 86 5.96 10.63 2.27
C LEU A 86 5.92 12.12 1.89
N MET A 87 4.78 12.81 2.09
CA MET A 87 4.65 14.26 1.85
C MET A 87 5.13 15.13 3.02
N ASN A 88 4.99 14.64 4.26
CA ASN A 88 5.15 15.43 5.48
C ASN A 88 6.51 15.24 6.17
N GLY A 89 7.57 14.96 5.41
CA GLY A 89 8.92 14.83 5.96
C GLY A 89 9.59 16.20 6.17
N ARG A 90 10.59 16.24 7.04
CA ARG A 90 11.40 17.46 7.24
C ARG A 90 12.31 17.66 6.03
N HIS A 91 12.22 18.83 5.41
CA HIS A 91 13.14 19.24 4.35
C HIS A 91 14.29 20.01 4.97
N ASP A 92 15.48 19.42 5.01
CA ASP A 92 16.70 20.16 5.35
C ASP A 92 17.25 20.91 4.12
N CYS A 93 16.85 20.49 2.91
CA CYS A 93 17.14 21.17 1.64
C CYS A 93 16.10 20.74 0.58
N PRO A 94 15.98 21.42 -0.57
CA PRO A 94 14.92 21.14 -1.55
C PRO A 94 14.98 19.75 -2.18
N ASN A 95 16.14 19.08 -2.13
CA ASN A 95 16.34 17.79 -2.80
C ASN A 95 16.19 16.58 -1.87
N PHE A 96 16.22 16.77 -0.55
CA PHE A 96 16.19 15.66 0.42
C PHE A 96 15.10 15.86 1.48
N ILE A 97 14.47 14.75 1.85
CA ILE A 97 13.38 14.69 2.83
C ILE A 97 13.65 13.61 3.88
N ALA A 98 13.47 13.98 5.16
CA ALA A 98 13.49 13.06 6.28
C ALA A 98 12.08 12.59 6.61
N VAL A 99 11.68 11.45 6.04
CA VAL A 99 10.38 10.82 6.28
C VAL A 99 10.37 10.05 7.60
N ASN A 100 9.22 10.00 8.28
CA ASN A 100 9.06 9.26 9.53
C ASN A 100 9.05 7.73 9.28
N ALA A 101 10.16 7.06 9.58
CA ALA A 101 10.29 5.61 9.35
C ALA A 101 9.37 4.76 10.23
N GLU A 102 9.12 5.17 11.48
CA GLU A 102 8.26 4.41 12.39
C GLU A 102 6.82 4.36 11.87
N LYS A 103 6.31 5.49 11.37
CA LYS A 103 4.98 5.53 10.72
C LYS A 103 4.93 4.64 9.49
N LEU A 104 5.96 4.67 8.64
CA LEU A 104 6.03 3.79 7.46
C LEU A 104 6.13 2.31 7.84
N GLU A 105 6.83 1.97 8.92
CA GLU A 105 6.93 0.59 9.43
C GLU A 105 5.60 0.07 9.96
N ASN A 106 4.85 0.91 10.68
CA ASN A 106 3.49 0.58 11.11
C ASN A 106 2.55 0.39 9.92
N CYS A 107 2.70 1.23 8.88
CA CYS A 107 1.96 1.06 7.63
C CYS A 107 2.32 -0.26 6.95
N LEU A 108 3.61 -0.57 6.81
CA LEU A 108 4.08 -1.80 6.18
C LEU A 108 3.58 -3.05 6.91
N THR A 109 3.62 -3.05 8.23
CA THR A 109 3.11 -4.13 9.07
C THR A 109 1.62 -4.32 8.87
N THR A 110 0.84 -3.23 8.90
CA THR A 110 -0.61 -3.31 8.71
C THR A 110 -0.98 -3.77 7.30
N LEU A 111 -0.28 -3.27 6.26
CA LEU A 111 -0.48 -3.67 4.88
C LEU A 111 -0.16 -5.16 4.68
N SER A 112 0.88 -5.67 5.34
CA SER A 112 1.24 -7.09 5.31
C SER A 112 0.15 -7.98 5.92
N LEU A 113 -0.44 -7.57 7.04
CA LEU A 113 -1.58 -8.27 7.65
C LEU A 113 -2.80 -8.26 6.72
N CYS A 114 -3.13 -7.12 6.10
CA CYS A 114 -4.24 -7.05 5.15
C CYS A 114 -4.02 -7.99 3.95
N ILE A 115 -2.81 -8.03 3.38
CA ILE A 115 -2.47 -8.94 2.28
C ILE A 115 -2.58 -10.40 2.72
N MET A 116 -2.15 -10.73 3.93
CA MET A 116 -2.26 -12.09 4.48
C MET A 116 -3.73 -12.52 4.57
N CYS A 117 -4.61 -11.69 5.15
CA CYS A 117 -6.03 -11.98 5.22
C CYS A 117 -6.64 -12.20 3.82
N LEU A 118 -6.31 -11.33 2.85
CA LEU A 118 -6.83 -11.44 1.48
C LEU A 118 -6.33 -12.70 0.75
N ASN A 119 -5.11 -13.15 1.05
CA ASN A 119 -4.52 -14.34 0.42
C ASN A 119 -5.01 -15.66 1.05
N GLU A 120 -5.28 -15.68 2.36
CA GLU A 120 -5.89 -16.85 3.02
C GLU A 120 -7.29 -17.15 2.46
N HIS A 121 -8.09 -16.11 2.21
CA HIS A 121 -9.41 -16.27 1.59
C HIS A 121 -9.33 -16.71 0.12
N GLU A 122 -8.33 -16.26 -0.65
CA GLU A 122 -8.14 -16.74 -2.04
C GLU A 122 -7.84 -18.25 -2.09
N LYS A 123 -7.13 -18.80 -1.10
CA LYS A 123 -6.83 -20.25 -1.03
C LYS A 123 -8.04 -21.09 -0.62
N LEU A 124 -8.94 -20.52 0.21
CA LEU A 124 -10.16 -21.20 0.65
C LEU A 124 -11.22 -21.26 -0.46
N GLU A 125 -11.27 -20.28 -1.39
CA GLU A 125 -12.16 -20.31 -2.56
C GLU A 125 -11.70 -21.31 -3.67
N GLN A 126 -10.51 -21.93 -3.53
CA GLN A 126 -9.92 -22.86 -4.51
C GLN A 126 -10.04 -24.36 -4.14
N HIS A 127 -10.67 -24.69 -3.00
CA HIS A 127 -11.00 -26.06 -2.58
C HIS A 127 -12.52 -26.29 -2.62
#